data_AF-A0A960TZK7-F1
#
_entry.id   AF-A0A960TZK7-F1
#
_cell.length_a   1.000
_cell.length_b   1.000
_cell.length_c   1.000
_cell.angle_alpha   90.00
_cell.angle_beta   90.00
_cell.angle_gamma   90.00
#
_symmetry.space_group_name_H-M   'P 1'
#
loop_
_entity.id
_entity.type
_entity.pdbx_description
1 polymer ?
#
loop_
_entity_poly.entity_id
_entity_poly.type
_entity_poly.pdbx_seq_one_letter_code
_entity_poly.pdbx_strand_id
1 'polypeptide(L)'
;GLYLTYVASVGGDHFEFRFVHPLLAVGALIVARGAYHAAGMAASSTARLAFGAGLVAALALVQYAMPLAADGYRQAAHQGTTPDALPGLGPIFAAYTRLYDPIDDQFVAKRIELHMDFRREMEQQAEWVERALKEGLMRPEERIALYSIGVVPYRSGLWTLDIHGLADEYVAHNEPPTHLGRIAHEKTASLEYMARREVRYVPMNPWLFITTDQLNHHPGRSRQGGFYAVPFHDRYFVFIAPGDPSGMIASFKDKPFPLFHIENGEAVRL
;
A
#
# COMPACT_ATOMS: atom_id res chain seq x y z
N GLY A 1 -13.03 19.62 -9.84
CA GLY A 1 -13.32 20.64 -8.81
C GLY A 1 -13.28 20.02 -7.43
N LEU A 2 -14.37 19.37 -7.01
CA LEU A 2 -14.56 18.86 -5.65
C LEU A 2 -13.41 17.99 -5.13
N TYR A 3 -12.86 17.10 -5.95
CA TYR A 3 -11.70 16.27 -5.58
C TYR A 3 -10.44 17.11 -5.25
N LEU A 4 -10.13 18.13 -6.06
CA LEU A 4 -8.96 18.98 -5.81
C LEU A 4 -9.16 19.82 -4.54
N THR A 5 -10.38 20.32 -4.31
CA THR A 5 -10.73 21.03 -3.07
C THR A 5 -10.60 20.12 -1.86
N TYR A 6 -11.09 18.87 -1.96
CA TYR A 6 -10.95 17.87 -0.91
C TYR A 6 -9.47 17.61 -0.59
N VAL A 7 -8.65 17.30 -1.61
CA VAL A 7 -7.22 17.03 -1.42
C VAL A 7 -6.49 18.25 -0.83
N ALA A 8 -6.84 19.46 -1.26
CA ALA A 8 -6.28 20.68 -0.70
C ALA A 8 -6.71 20.93 0.76
N SER A 9 -7.95 20.56 1.12
CA SER A 9 -8.53 20.82 2.45
C SER A 9 -8.10 19.83 3.52
N VAL A 10 -8.06 18.53 3.21
CA VAL A 10 -7.71 17.49 4.19
C VAL A 10 -6.22 17.54 4.50
N GLY A 11 -5.42 18.04 3.55
CA GLY A 11 -4.01 17.69 3.52
C GLY A 11 -3.87 16.18 3.35
N GLY A 12 -2.68 15.70 3.11
CA GLY A 12 -2.45 14.27 3.10
C GLY A 12 -0.97 14.02 3.18
N ASP A 13 -0.63 12.82 3.62
CA ASP A 13 0.65 12.25 3.23
C ASP A 13 0.79 12.41 1.72
N HIS A 14 1.93 12.98 1.30
CA HIS A 14 2.11 13.63 0.00
C HIS A 14 2.15 12.57 -1.11
N PHE A 15 1.07 11.83 -1.36
CA PHE A 15 0.98 10.97 -2.52
C PHE A 15 1.05 11.85 -3.77
N GLU A 16 2.29 11.98 -4.24
CA GLU A 16 2.92 12.44 -5.48
C GLU A 16 1.96 12.55 -6.66
N PHE A 17 1.02 11.61 -6.79
CA PHE A 17 0.11 11.54 -7.92
C PHE A 17 -1.31 11.99 -7.66
N ARG A 18 -1.74 12.34 -6.44
CA ARG A 18 -3.15 12.74 -6.20
C ARG A 18 -3.54 13.97 -7.01
N PHE A 19 -2.68 14.98 -7.05
CA PHE A 19 -2.91 16.17 -7.87
C PHE A 19 -2.70 15.91 -9.36
N VAL A 20 -1.84 14.96 -9.71
CA VAL A 20 -1.50 14.63 -11.10
C VAL A 20 -2.53 13.70 -11.73
N HIS A 21 -3.20 12.84 -10.96
CA HIS A 21 -4.09 11.81 -11.49
C HIS A 21 -5.27 12.36 -12.30
N PRO A 22 -5.96 13.44 -11.86
CA PRO A 22 -6.95 14.10 -12.71
C PRO A 22 -6.32 14.74 -13.97
N LEU A 23 -5.08 15.21 -13.88
CA LEU A 23 -4.35 15.79 -14.99
C LEU A 23 -3.87 14.74 -16.00
N LEU A 24 -3.61 13.50 -15.58
CA LEU A 24 -3.22 12.42 -16.48
C LEU A 24 -4.29 12.13 -17.54
N ALA A 25 -5.57 12.12 -17.14
CA ALA A 25 -6.67 11.93 -18.10
C ALA A 25 -6.73 13.07 -19.13
N VAL A 26 -6.57 14.32 -18.68
CA VAL A 26 -6.52 15.48 -19.57
C VAL A 26 -5.28 15.46 -20.47
N GLY A 27 -4.12 15.13 -19.91
CA GLY A 27 -2.86 14.97 -20.64
C GLY A 27 -2.97 13.90 -21.71
N ALA A 28 -3.58 12.76 -21.40
CA ALA A 28 -3.85 11.69 -22.37
C ALA A 28 -4.75 12.18 -23.53
N LEU A 29 -5.79 12.96 -23.24
CA LEU A 29 -6.65 13.56 -24.27
C LEU A 29 -5.90 14.57 -25.14
N ILE A 30 -5.02 15.39 -24.55
CA ILE A 30 -4.18 16.34 -25.29
C ILE A 30 -3.23 15.58 -26.22
N VAL A 31 -2.55 14.55 -25.72
CA VAL A 31 -1.65 13.69 -26.52
C VAL A 31 -2.43 13.01 -27.66
N ALA A 32 -3.61 12.45 -27.38
CA ALA A 32 -4.46 11.83 -28.38
C ALA A 32 -4.91 12.83 -29.46
N ARG A 33 -5.30 14.04 -29.05
CA ARG A 33 -5.72 15.10 -29.98
C ARG A 33 -4.55 15.61 -30.83
N GLY A 34 -3.37 15.78 -30.24
CA GLY A 34 -2.14 16.14 -30.93
C GLY A 34 -1.75 15.08 -31.97
N ALA A 35 -1.81 13.80 -31.59
CA ALA A 35 -1.60 12.69 -32.49
C ALA A 35 -2.62 12.68 -33.65
N TYR A 36 -3.90 12.92 -33.37
CA TYR A 36 -4.94 13.01 -34.40
C TYR A 36 -4.66 14.14 -35.40
N HIS A 37 -4.28 15.32 -34.92
CA HIS A 37 -3.92 16.44 -35.79
C HIS A 37 -2.67 16.16 -36.62
N ALA A 38 -1.62 15.59 -36.01
CA ALA A 38 -0.40 15.19 -36.71
C ALA A 38 -0.69 14.15 -37.81
N ALA A 39 -1.55 13.17 -37.54
CA ALA A 39 -2.03 12.24 -38.55
C ALA A 39 -2.78 12.97 -39.67
N GLY A 40 -3.66 13.92 -39.35
CA GLY A 40 -4.39 14.72 -40.34
C GLY A 40 -3.48 15.49 -41.31
N MET A 41 -2.30 15.91 -40.86
CA MET A 41 -1.30 16.60 -41.69
C MET A 41 -0.59 15.68 -42.68
N ALA A 42 -0.69 14.35 -42.54
CA ALA A 42 -0.07 13.43 -43.48
C ALA A 42 -0.78 13.47 -44.84
N ALA A 43 0.02 13.50 -45.91
CA ALA A 43 -0.43 13.72 -47.29
C ALA A 43 -1.29 12.57 -47.87
N SER A 44 -1.17 11.36 -47.33
CA SER A 44 -1.89 10.18 -47.81
C SER A 44 -2.54 9.39 -46.68
N SER A 45 -3.66 8.70 -46.99
CA SER A 45 -4.35 7.80 -46.06
C SER A 45 -3.43 6.71 -45.50
N THR A 46 -2.51 6.19 -46.33
CA THR A 46 -1.50 5.20 -45.92
C THR A 46 -0.56 5.76 -44.85
N ALA A 47 -0.10 7.01 -45.01
CA ALA A 47 0.76 7.65 -44.01
C ALA A 47 0.03 7.89 -42.67
N ARG A 48 -1.27 8.20 -42.72
CA ARG A 48 -2.12 8.32 -41.52
C ARG A 48 -2.24 7.00 -40.77
N LEU A 49 -2.50 5.91 -41.50
CA LEU A 49 -2.59 4.57 -40.94
C LEU A 49 -1.26 4.12 -40.34
N ALA A 50 -0.15 4.36 -41.05
CA ALA A 50 1.19 4.04 -40.55
C ALA A 50 1.53 4.82 -39.27
N PHE A 51 1.21 6.12 -39.20
CA PHE A 51 1.40 6.92 -38.00
C PHE A 51 0.55 6.42 -36.83
N GLY A 52 -0.75 6.16 -37.07
CA GLY A 52 -1.64 5.62 -36.04
C GLY A 52 -1.18 4.26 -35.51
N ALA A 53 -0.79 3.35 -36.41
CA ALA A 53 -0.24 2.05 -36.04
C ALA A 53 1.07 2.18 -35.25
N GLY A 54 1.97 3.09 -35.66
CA GLY A 54 3.22 3.36 -34.95
C GLY A 54 3.00 3.92 -33.54
N LEU A 55 2.03 4.82 -33.36
CA LEU A 55 1.68 5.34 -32.04
C LEU A 55 1.07 4.25 -31.15
N VAL A 56 0.14 3.44 -31.66
CA VAL A 56 -0.42 2.30 -30.92
C VAL A 56 0.67 1.31 -30.55
N ALA A 57 1.58 0.99 -31.47
CA ALA A 57 2.72 0.11 -31.20
C ALA A 57 3.66 0.70 -30.15
N ALA A 58 3.94 2.01 -30.18
CA ALA A 58 4.76 2.68 -29.17
C ALA A 58 4.09 2.67 -27.79
N LEU A 59 2.80 2.96 -27.71
CA LEU A 59 2.04 2.90 -26.46
C LEU A 59 1.95 1.47 -25.91
N ALA A 60 1.68 0.50 -26.79
CA ALA A 60 1.67 -0.92 -26.42
C ALA A 60 3.06 -1.38 -25.98
N LEU A 61 4.13 -0.92 -26.63
CA LEU A 61 5.50 -1.21 -26.23
C LEU A 61 5.82 -0.60 -24.86
N VAL A 62 5.44 0.65 -24.59
CA VAL A 62 5.61 1.26 -23.26
C VAL A 62 4.82 0.47 -22.21
N GLN A 63 3.56 0.13 -22.49
CA GLN A 63 2.70 -0.62 -21.58
C GLN A 63 3.19 -2.05 -21.32
N TYR A 64 3.75 -2.73 -22.33
CA TYR A 64 4.16 -4.14 -22.27
C TYR A 64 5.62 -4.32 -21.86
N ALA A 65 6.51 -3.43 -22.29
CA ALA A 65 7.93 -3.48 -21.96
C ALA A 65 8.21 -3.00 -20.54
N MET A 66 7.44 -2.06 -19.98
CA MET A 66 7.69 -1.56 -18.62
C MET A 66 7.55 -2.65 -17.53
N PRO A 67 6.50 -3.49 -17.51
CA PRO A 67 6.38 -4.58 -16.53
C PRO A 67 7.46 -5.66 -16.71
N LEU A 68 7.68 -6.11 -17.95
CA LEU A 68 8.64 -7.16 -18.27
C LEU A 68 10.10 -6.73 -17.99
N ALA A 69 10.43 -5.47 -18.30
CA ALA A 69 11.73 -4.89 -17.99
C ALA A 69 11.95 -4.80 -16.48
N ALA A 70 10.95 -4.37 -15.70
CA ALA A 70 11.11 -4.17 -14.28
C ALA A 70 11.21 -5.49 -13.48
N ASP A 71 10.34 -6.46 -13.76
CA ASP A 71 10.35 -7.77 -13.07
C ASP A 71 11.50 -8.66 -13.50
N GLY A 72 11.69 -8.80 -14.81
CA GLY A 72 12.78 -9.58 -15.38
C GLY A 72 14.13 -9.05 -14.92
N TYR A 73 14.32 -7.72 -14.90
CA TYR A 73 15.58 -7.13 -14.47
C TYR A 73 15.83 -7.22 -12.97
N ARG A 74 14.84 -7.00 -12.09
CA ARG A 74 15.06 -7.22 -10.64
C ARG A 74 15.39 -8.67 -10.34
N GLN A 75 14.65 -9.60 -10.93
CA GLN A 75 14.88 -11.02 -10.71
C GLN A 75 16.26 -11.44 -11.25
N ALA A 76 16.63 -10.96 -12.44
CA ALA A 76 17.92 -11.24 -13.06
C ALA A 76 19.09 -10.54 -12.32
N ALA A 77 18.93 -9.29 -11.88
CA ALA A 77 19.89 -8.58 -11.03
C ALA A 77 20.08 -9.26 -9.66
N HIS A 78 19.00 -9.73 -9.02
CA HIS A 78 19.08 -10.54 -7.80
C HIS A 78 19.76 -11.90 -8.03
N GLN A 79 19.65 -12.45 -9.24
CA GLN A 79 20.28 -13.69 -9.65
C GLN A 79 21.69 -13.48 -10.25
N GLY A 80 22.18 -12.24 -10.32
CA GLY A 80 23.47 -11.91 -10.94
C GLY A 80 23.52 -12.15 -12.45
N THR A 81 22.38 -12.33 -13.10
CA THR A 81 22.26 -12.48 -14.55
C THR A 81 21.86 -11.12 -15.12
N THR A 82 22.76 -10.43 -15.82
CA THR A 82 22.31 -9.30 -16.64
C THR A 82 21.52 -9.84 -17.83
N PRO A 83 20.45 -9.18 -18.30
CA PRO A 83 19.78 -9.57 -19.53
C PRO A 83 20.65 -9.19 -20.74
N ASP A 84 21.76 -9.90 -20.93
CA ASP A 84 22.62 -9.84 -22.12
C ASP A 84 21.91 -10.43 -23.35
N ALA A 85 20.73 -11.01 -23.16
CA ALA A 85 19.95 -11.71 -24.19
C ALA A 85 19.37 -10.79 -25.28
N LEU A 86 19.37 -9.46 -25.11
CA LEU A 86 18.83 -8.53 -26.09
C LEU A 86 19.89 -7.48 -26.51
N PRO A 87 20.56 -7.70 -27.66
CA PRO A 87 21.56 -6.76 -28.18
C PRO A 87 20.99 -5.35 -28.32
N GLY A 88 21.70 -4.35 -27.79
CA GLY A 88 21.34 -2.93 -27.90
C GLY A 88 20.42 -2.38 -26.80
N LEU A 89 19.81 -3.22 -25.95
CA LEU A 89 18.98 -2.73 -24.84
C LEU A 89 19.75 -2.43 -23.55
N GLY A 90 20.97 -2.95 -23.40
CA GLY A 90 21.82 -2.73 -22.21
C GLY A 90 21.95 -1.25 -21.79
N PRO A 91 22.28 -0.31 -22.71
CA PRO A 91 22.36 1.11 -22.37
C PRO A 91 21.01 1.71 -21.94
N ILE A 92 19.89 1.26 -22.52
CA ILE A 92 18.55 1.72 -22.16
C ILE A 92 18.19 1.23 -20.76
N PHE A 93 18.48 -0.04 -20.43
CA PHE A 93 18.27 -0.57 -19.10
C PHE A 93 19.16 0.09 -18.06
N ALA A 94 20.45 0.29 -18.34
CA ALA A 94 21.35 0.99 -17.43
C ALA A 94 20.91 2.44 -17.16
N ALA A 95 20.40 3.13 -18.17
CA ALA A 95 19.80 4.45 -18.01
C ALA A 95 18.49 4.38 -17.20
N TYR A 96 17.63 3.41 -17.49
CA TYR A 96 16.41 3.16 -16.73
C TYR A 96 16.72 2.92 -15.26
N THR A 97 17.57 1.96 -14.90
CA THR A 97 17.95 1.66 -13.51
C THR A 97 18.55 2.88 -12.80
N ARG A 98 19.46 3.62 -13.46
CA ARG A 98 20.06 4.83 -12.88
C ARG A 98 19.04 5.93 -12.58
N LEU A 99 18.01 6.05 -13.41
CA LEU A 99 16.95 7.04 -13.23
C LEU A 99 15.84 6.53 -12.30
N TYR A 100 15.53 5.24 -12.37
CA TYR A 100 14.40 4.62 -11.70
C TYR A 100 14.71 4.27 -10.25
N ASP A 101 15.90 3.78 -9.91
CA ASP A 101 16.21 3.40 -8.52
C ASP A 101 16.11 4.59 -7.55
N PRO A 102 16.67 5.79 -7.86
CA PRO A 102 16.46 6.96 -7.03
C PRO A 102 14.99 7.41 -6.97
N ILE A 103 14.25 7.19 -8.06
CA ILE A 103 12.81 7.47 -8.07
C ILE A 103 12.10 6.46 -7.17
N ASP A 104 12.29 5.15 -7.28
CA ASP A 104 11.62 4.14 -6.45
C ASP A 104 11.98 4.26 -4.95
N ASP A 105 13.20 4.73 -4.64
CA ASP A 105 13.64 4.98 -3.26
C ASP A 105 13.00 6.24 -2.64
N GLN A 106 12.72 7.27 -3.46
CA GLN A 106 12.16 8.56 -3.00
C GLN A 106 10.63 8.65 -3.18
N PHE A 107 10.15 8.04 -4.25
CA PHE A 107 8.78 7.96 -4.70
C PHE A 107 8.32 6.53 -4.48
N VAL A 108 7.26 6.33 -3.69
CA VAL A 108 6.68 4.99 -3.49
C VAL A 108 5.85 4.64 -4.73
N ALA A 109 6.49 4.64 -5.90
CA ALA A 109 5.94 4.27 -7.19
C ALA A 109 5.81 2.74 -7.24
N LYS A 110 4.92 2.20 -6.39
CA LYS A 110 4.57 0.80 -6.46
C LYS A 110 3.94 0.56 -7.82
N ARG A 111 4.53 -0.39 -8.56
CA ARG A 111 4.01 -0.84 -9.84
C ARG A 111 2.56 -1.33 -9.69
N ILE A 112 1.79 -1.29 -10.78
CA ILE A 112 0.39 -1.72 -10.75
C ILE A 112 0.27 -3.17 -10.30
N GLU A 113 1.21 -4.03 -10.63
CA GLU A 113 1.29 -5.43 -10.21
C GLU A 113 1.44 -5.54 -8.69
N LEU A 114 2.33 -4.73 -8.09
CA LEU A 114 2.49 -4.68 -6.63
C LEU A 114 1.23 -4.16 -5.95
N HIS A 115 0.54 -3.20 -6.55
CA HIS A 115 -0.76 -2.76 -6.06
C HIS A 115 -1.84 -3.83 -6.18
N MET A 116 -1.82 -4.65 -7.23
CA MET A 116 -2.76 -5.76 -7.42
C MET A 116 -2.50 -6.90 -6.44
N ASP A 117 -1.23 -7.26 -6.21
CA ASP A 117 -0.85 -8.23 -5.20
C ASP A 117 -1.22 -7.74 -3.80
N PHE A 118 -0.87 -6.49 -3.49
CA PHE A 118 -1.24 -5.89 -2.22
C PHE A 118 -2.76 -5.81 -2.04
N ARG A 119 -3.50 -5.46 -3.10
CA ARG A 119 -4.97 -5.49 -3.08
C ARG A 119 -5.49 -6.89 -2.77
N ARG A 120 -4.99 -7.92 -3.44
CA ARG A 120 -5.39 -9.32 -3.22
C ARG A 120 -5.11 -9.74 -1.78
N GLU A 121 -3.97 -9.35 -1.21
CA GLU A 121 -3.67 -9.57 0.20
C GLU A 121 -4.65 -8.84 1.12
N MET A 122 -4.96 -7.57 0.85
CA MET A 122 -5.91 -6.81 1.65
C MET A 122 -7.35 -7.32 1.52
N GLU A 123 -7.73 -7.87 0.35
CA GLU A 123 -9.02 -8.56 0.16
C GLU A 123 -9.09 -9.80 1.07
N GLN A 124 -8.01 -10.58 1.17
CA GLN A 124 -7.94 -11.69 2.12
C GLN A 124 -8.02 -11.20 3.57
N GLN A 125 -7.31 -10.12 3.93
CA GLN A 125 -7.41 -9.54 5.27
C GLN A 125 -8.85 -9.13 5.60
N ALA A 126 -9.56 -8.53 4.64
CA ALA A 126 -10.95 -8.13 4.81
C ALA A 126 -11.88 -9.33 5.08
N GLU A 127 -11.68 -10.45 4.37
CA GLU A 127 -12.42 -11.70 4.61
C GLU A 127 -12.19 -12.25 6.03
N TRP A 128 -10.95 -12.18 6.51
CA TRP A 128 -10.62 -12.60 7.87
C TRP A 128 -11.22 -11.68 8.94
N VAL A 129 -11.24 -10.37 8.70
CA VAL A 129 -11.91 -9.41 9.58
C VAL A 129 -13.43 -9.64 9.60
N GLU A 130 -14.08 -9.83 8.44
CA GLU A 130 -15.50 -10.18 8.37
C GLU A 130 -15.82 -11.47 9.15
N ARG A 131 -14.96 -12.50 9.02
CA ARG A 131 -15.11 -13.74 9.78
C ARG A 131 -14.92 -13.52 11.27
N ALA A 132 -13.91 -12.75 11.67
CA ALA A 132 -13.65 -12.40 13.07
C ALA A 132 -14.83 -11.64 13.70
N LEU A 133 -15.50 -10.76 12.95
CA LEU A 133 -16.73 -10.10 13.36
C LEU A 133 -17.88 -11.09 13.53
N LYS A 134 -18.08 -11.98 12.54
CA LYS A 134 -19.14 -12.99 12.56
C LYS A 134 -19.00 -13.98 13.72
N GLU A 135 -17.78 -14.34 14.08
CA GLU A 135 -17.47 -15.34 15.12
C GLU A 135 -17.22 -14.70 16.50
N GLY A 136 -17.39 -13.38 16.63
CA GLY A 136 -17.28 -12.67 17.91
C GLY A 136 -15.85 -12.48 18.41
N LEU A 137 -14.84 -12.74 17.58
CA LEU A 137 -13.46 -12.35 17.87
C LEU A 137 -13.32 -10.82 17.91
N MET A 138 -14.01 -10.11 17.02
CA MET A 138 -14.11 -8.65 16.98
C MET A 138 -15.58 -8.22 17.10
N ARG A 139 -15.81 -6.97 17.53
CA ARG A 139 -17.16 -6.39 17.63
C ARG A 139 -17.33 -5.21 16.65
N PRO A 140 -18.53 -4.99 16.07
CA PRO A 140 -18.75 -3.92 15.09
C PRO A 140 -18.46 -2.50 15.61
N GLU A 141 -18.59 -2.28 16.91
CA GLU A 141 -18.30 -1.00 17.58
C GLU A 141 -16.81 -0.78 17.88
N GLU A 142 -15.98 -1.81 17.73
CA GLU A 142 -14.54 -1.69 17.95
C GLU A 142 -13.88 -0.86 16.85
N ARG A 143 -12.84 -0.13 17.23
CA ARG A 143 -12.09 0.74 16.33
C ARG A 143 -10.74 0.13 16.03
N ILE A 144 -10.33 0.16 14.78
CA ILE A 144 -9.02 -0.30 14.34
C ILE A 144 -8.21 0.86 13.78
N ALA A 145 -6.90 0.73 13.75
CA ALA A 145 -6.04 1.58 12.93
C ALA A 145 -5.37 0.72 11.87
N LEU A 146 -5.23 1.20 10.64
CA LEU A 146 -4.59 0.45 9.55
C LEU A 146 -3.55 1.31 8.84
N TYR A 147 -2.45 0.68 8.42
CA TYR A 147 -1.46 1.29 7.50
C TYR A 147 -2.03 1.48 6.09
N SER A 148 -2.99 0.64 5.69
CA SER A 148 -3.66 0.72 4.41
C SER A 148 -5.16 0.77 4.61
N ILE A 149 -5.74 1.93 4.33
CA ILE A 149 -7.19 2.10 4.27
C ILE A 149 -7.73 1.72 2.89
N GLY A 150 -8.95 1.19 2.84
CA GLY A 150 -9.56 0.74 1.59
C GLY A 150 -10.48 -0.46 1.81
N VAL A 151 -10.09 -1.61 1.27
CA VAL A 151 -10.97 -2.79 1.21
C VAL A 151 -11.38 -3.32 2.59
N VAL A 152 -10.49 -3.31 3.59
CA VAL A 152 -10.80 -3.79 4.95
C VAL A 152 -11.92 -2.97 5.60
N PRO A 153 -11.82 -1.63 5.77
CA PRO A 153 -12.93 -0.83 6.29
C PRO A 153 -14.18 -0.88 5.40
N TYR A 154 -14.01 -0.88 4.07
CA TYR A 154 -15.13 -0.93 3.13
C TYR A 154 -15.99 -2.19 3.30
N ARG A 155 -15.35 -3.35 3.47
CA ARG A 155 -16.02 -4.65 3.62
C ARG A 155 -16.52 -4.90 5.04
N SER A 156 -15.70 -4.62 6.03
CA SER A 156 -16.02 -4.91 7.44
C SER A 156 -16.99 -3.91 8.07
N GLY A 157 -17.08 -2.68 7.54
CA GLY A 157 -17.84 -1.59 8.15
C GLY A 157 -17.22 -1.05 9.45
N LEU A 158 -16.04 -1.54 9.85
CA LEU A 158 -15.35 -1.08 11.06
C LEU A 158 -14.89 0.36 10.90
N TRP A 159 -15.09 1.15 11.95
CA TRP A 159 -14.44 2.45 12.04
C TRP A 159 -12.93 2.25 12.07
N THR A 160 -12.25 2.91 11.15
CA THR A 160 -10.82 2.72 10.90
C THR A 160 -10.10 4.04 10.90
N LEU A 161 -9.11 4.17 11.80
CA LEU A 161 -8.14 5.24 11.78
C LEU A 161 -7.08 4.94 10.72
N ASP A 162 -6.80 5.93 9.88
CA ASP A 162 -5.73 5.85 8.91
C ASP A 162 -4.40 6.25 9.57
N ILE A 163 -3.50 5.27 9.72
CA ILE A 163 -2.22 5.49 10.41
C ILE A 163 -1.35 6.49 9.65
N HIS A 164 -1.47 6.58 8.33
CA HIS A 164 -0.64 7.48 7.51
C HIS A 164 -1.33 8.79 7.13
N GLY A 165 -2.59 9.00 7.52
CA GLY A 165 -3.27 10.28 7.28
C GLY A 165 -3.61 10.52 5.81
N LEU A 166 -3.89 9.47 5.05
CA LEU A 166 -4.51 9.58 3.71
C LEU A 166 -5.98 10.00 3.77
N ALA A 167 -6.68 9.64 4.84
CA ALA A 167 -8.07 10.00 5.12
C ALA A 167 -8.32 10.49 6.57
N ASP A 168 -7.28 10.62 7.41
CA ASP A 168 -7.40 11.22 8.75
C ASP A 168 -6.77 12.60 8.77
N GLU A 169 -7.58 13.64 8.98
CA GLU A 169 -7.19 15.05 8.95
C GLU A 169 -6.13 15.39 10.01
N TYR A 170 -6.25 14.83 11.22
CA TYR A 170 -5.28 15.11 12.28
C TYR A 170 -3.90 14.57 11.91
N VAL A 171 -3.85 13.32 11.43
CA VAL A 171 -2.58 12.71 10.99
C VAL A 171 -2.01 13.42 9.77
N ALA A 172 -2.88 13.82 8.82
CA ALA A 172 -2.50 14.55 7.63
C ALA A 172 -1.84 15.90 7.92
N HIS A 173 -2.18 16.54 9.04
CA HIS A 173 -1.63 17.85 9.44
C HIS A 173 -0.51 17.77 10.48
N ASN A 174 -0.14 16.56 10.95
CA ASN A 174 1.00 16.41 11.84
C ASN A 174 2.30 16.82 11.13
N GLU A 175 3.21 17.41 11.90
CA GLU A 175 4.60 17.56 11.46
C GLU A 175 5.23 16.17 11.32
N PRO A 176 5.88 15.87 10.19
CA PRO A 176 6.57 14.61 10.04
C PRO A 176 7.69 14.52 11.11
N PRO A 177 7.80 13.41 11.85
CA PRO A 177 8.78 13.25 12.93
C PRO A 177 10.22 13.29 12.42
N THR A 178 10.43 13.12 11.11
CA THR A 178 11.73 13.12 10.46
C THR A 178 11.61 13.69 9.05
N HIS A 179 12.48 14.63 8.68
CA HIS A 179 12.64 15.12 7.30
C HIS A 179 13.42 14.10 6.44
N LEU A 180 12.91 12.86 6.34
CA LEU A 180 13.59 11.81 5.55
C LEU A 180 13.54 12.10 4.05
N GLY A 181 12.67 13.03 3.63
CA GLY A 181 12.46 13.35 2.22
C GLY A 181 11.73 12.25 1.47
N ARG A 182 11.02 11.38 2.20
CA ARG A 182 10.15 10.36 1.60
C ARG A 182 8.84 11.02 1.24
N ILE A 183 8.35 10.76 0.04
CA ILE A 183 7.14 11.42 -0.43
C ILE A 183 5.87 10.78 0.17
N ALA A 184 5.99 9.59 0.77
CA ALA A 184 4.92 8.92 1.50
C ALA A 184 5.39 8.28 2.82
N HIS A 185 4.44 8.04 3.71
CA HIS A 185 4.53 7.44 5.03
C HIS A 185 5.42 8.19 6.03
N GLU A 186 5.69 9.48 5.80
CA GLU A 186 6.42 10.29 6.78
C GLU A 186 5.55 10.60 8.00
N LYS A 187 4.25 10.75 7.80
CA LYS A 187 3.30 11.00 8.88
C LYS A 187 2.76 9.68 9.41
N THR A 188 2.73 9.56 10.73
CA THR A 188 2.20 8.40 11.44
C THR A 188 1.38 8.88 12.63
N ALA A 189 0.21 8.30 12.83
CA ALA A 189 -0.56 8.52 14.06
C ALA A 189 0.25 8.10 15.29
N SER A 190 0.30 8.95 16.33
CA SER A 190 0.92 8.58 17.59
C SER A 190 0.05 7.57 18.35
N LEU A 191 0.67 6.73 19.19
CA LEU A 191 -0.08 5.82 20.08
C LEU A 191 -1.03 6.60 21.00
N GLU A 192 -0.64 7.78 21.47
CA GLU A 192 -1.51 8.66 22.26
C GLU A 192 -2.74 9.11 21.46
N TYR A 193 -2.59 9.49 20.20
CA TYR A 193 -3.73 9.84 19.36
C TYR A 193 -4.64 8.63 19.13
N MET A 194 -4.07 7.46 18.81
CA MET A 194 -4.84 6.22 18.67
C MET A 194 -5.62 5.88 19.94
N ALA A 195 -4.99 6.02 21.11
CA ALA A 195 -5.64 5.80 22.41
C ALA A 195 -6.81 6.77 22.63
N ARG A 196 -6.63 8.07 22.36
CA ARG A 196 -7.69 9.10 22.44
C ARG A 196 -8.85 8.83 21.48
N ARG A 197 -8.59 8.16 20.37
CA ARG A 197 -9.60 7.75 19.38
C ARG A 197 -10.21 6.38 19.71
N GLU A 198 -9.85 5.79 20.84
CA GLU A 198 -10.32 4.49 21.33
C GLU A 198 -10.01 3.36 20.34
N VAL A 199 -8.93 3.49 19.57
CA VAL A 199 -8.42 2.40 18.72
C VAL A 199 -8.04 1.24 19.61
N ARG A 200 -8.54 0.05 19.27
CA ARG A 200 -8.30 -1.16 20.04
C ARG A 200 -7.20 -2.03 19.46
N TYR A 201 -7.16 -2.12 18.13
CA TYR A 201 -6.21 -2.99 17.42
C TYR A 201 -5.43 -2.18 16.40
N VAL A 202 -4.11 -2.21 16.53
CA VAL A 202 -3.15 -1.65 15.57
C VAL A 202 -2.36 -2.83 15.00
N PRO A 203 -2.39 -3.13 13.70
CA PRO A 203 -1.65 -4.26 13.17
C PRO A 203 -0.14 -4.00 13.26
N MET A 204 0.66 -5.05 13.31
CA MET A 204 2.14 -4.92 13.37
C MET A 204 2.75 -4.49 12.03
N ASN A 205 2.10 -4.85 10.92
CA ASN A 205 2.43 -4.47 9.54
C ASN A 205 1.08 -4.34 8.78
N PRO A 206 0.90 -4.27 7.44
CA PRO A 206 -0.45 -4.03 6.89
C PRO A 206 -1.43 -5.20 7.14
N TRP A 207 -1.00 -6.28 7.78
CA TRP A 207 -1.78 -7.48 8.06
C TRP A 207 -2.21 -7.55 9.53
N LEU A 208 -3.51 -7.76 9.76
CA LEU A 208 -4.08 -8.12 11.07
C LEU A 208 -4.04 -9.64 11.28
N PHE A 209 -4.17 -10.43 10.21
CA PHE A 209 -4.19 -11.88 10.25
C PHE A 209 -3.01 -12.46 9.48
N ILE A 210 -2.13 -13.17 10.17
CA ILE A 210 -0.92 -13.76 9.59
C ILE A 210 -0.87 -15.27 9.80
N THR A 211 -0.18 -15.98 8.91
CA THR A 211 0.06 -17.42 9.06
C THR A 211 1.14 -17.69 10.11
N THR A 212 1.26 -18.94 10.56
CA THR A 212 2.37 -19.37 11.43
C THR A 212 3.73 -19.06 10.83
N ASP A 213 3.89 -19.30 9.52
CA ASP A 213 5.16 -19.01 8.83
C ASP A 213 5.46 -17.51 8.86
N GLN A 214 4.46 -16.66 8.58
CA GLN A 214 4.63 -15.20 8.65
C GLN A 214 4.98 -14.75 10.08
N LEU A 215 4.32 -15.32 11.10
CA LEU A 215 4.61 -15.03 12.50
C LEU A 215 6.07 -15.37 12.85
N ASN A 216 6.57 -16.53 12.41
CA ASN A 216 7.96 -16.96 12.63
C ASN A 216 8.99 -16.09 11.89
N HIS A 217 8.62 -15.56 10.72
CA HIS A 217 9.49 -14.70 9.90
C HIS A 217 9.36 -13.20 10.21
N HIS A 218 8.54 -12.84 11.19
CA HIS A 218 8.49 -11.49 11.75
C HIS A 218 9.32 -11.44 13.04
N PRO A 219 10.66 -11.33 12.96
CA PRO A 219 11.50 -11.27 14.14
C PRO A 219 11.22 -9.96 14.86
N GLY A 220 10.41 -10.01 15.93
CA GLY A 220 10.39 -9.14 17.13
C GLY A 220 10.96 -7.72 17.06
N ARG A 221 10.86 -7.01 15.93
CA ARG A 221 11.48 -5.69 15.70
C ARG A 221 10.48 -4.56 15.90
N SER A 222 9.38 -4.78 16.62
CA SER A 222 8.68 -3.65 17.22
C SER A 222 9.67 -3.06 18.24
N ARG A 223 10.14 -1.83 17.98
CA ARG A 223 11.19 -1.20 18.77
C ARG A 223 10.72 -0.86 20.19
N GLN A 224 9.41 -0.84 20.46
CA GLN A 224 8.84 -0.53 21.77
C GLN A 224 7.41 -1.09 21.85
N GLY A 225 7.13 -1.92 22.87
CA GLY A 225 5.80 -2.47 23.15
C GLY A 225 5.58 -3.85 22.51
N GLY A 226 5.54 -4.90 23.32
CA GLY A 226 5.19 -6.25 22.89
C GLY A 226 3.89 -6.29 22.09
N PHE A 227 3.69 -7.36 21.32
CA PHE A 227 2.48 -7.53 20.53
C PHE A 227 1.62 -8.65 21.09
N TYR A 228 0.34 -8.61 20.76
CA TYR A 228 -0.62 -9.62 21.15
C TYR A 228 -0.93 -10.52 19.96
N ALA A 229 -1.14 -11.79 20.23
CA ALA A 229 -1.56 -12.76 19.24
C ALA A 229 -2.74 -13.58 19.77
N VAL A 230 -3.71 -13.83 18.89
CA VAL A 230 -4.85 -14.69 19.17
C VAL A 230 -4.94 -15.73 18.06
N PRO A 231 -4.79 -17.03 18.34
CA PRO A 231 -5.00 -18.08 17.35
C PRO A 231 -6.45 -18.00 16.85
N PHE A 232 -6.60 -17.95 15.53
CA PHE A 232 -7.89 -17.86 14.86
C PHE A 232 -7.86 -18.73 13.60
N HIS A 233 -8.43 -19.93 13.70
CA HIS A 233 -8.34 -20.98 12.69
C HIS A 233 -6.88 -21.34 12.34
N ASP A 234 -6.50 -21.27 11.07
CA ASP A 234 -5.16 -21.51 10.54
C ASP A 234 -4.25 -20.27 10.59
N ARG A 235 -4.66 -19.21 11.30
CA ARG A 235 -3.98 -17.92 11.37
C ARG A 235 -3.87 -17.40 12.80
N TYR A 236 -3.13 -16.31 12.94
CA TYR A 236 -3.03 -15.51 14.15
C TYR A 236 -3.54 -14.11 13.87
N PHE A 237 -4.46 -13.64 14.71
CA PHE A 237 -4.80 -12.23 14.80
C PHE A 237 -3.74 -11.52 15.64
N VAL A 238 -2.91 -10.69 15.00
CA VAL A 238 -1.73 -10.06 15.61
C VAL A 238 -1.87 -8.54 15.61
N PHE A 239 -1.71 -7.93 16.78
CA PHE A 239 -1.92 -6.50 16.96
C PHE A 239 -1.14 -5.93 18.15
N ILE A 240 -1.04 -4.60 18.17
CA ILE A 240 -0.55 -3.76 19.26
C ILE A 240 -1.76 -3.04 19.87
N ALA A 241 -1.76 -2.88 21.19
CA ALA A 241 -2.75 -2.07 21.91
C ALA A 241 -2.18 -0.65 22.12
N PRO A 242 -2.80 0.41 21.57
CA PRO A 242 -2.32 1.77 21.78
C PRO A 242 -2.82 2.26 23.16
N GLY A 243 -2.11 1.90 24.23
CA GLY A 243 -2.43 2.34 25.60
C GLY A 243 -2.45 1.19 26.62
N ASP A 244 -3.25 1.34 27.67
CA ASP A 244 -3.45 0.30 28.68
C ASP A 244 -4.20 -0.91 28.08
N PRO A 245 -3.56 -2.09 27.99
CA PRO A 245 -4.18 -3.26 27.40
C PRO A 245 -5.24 -3.91 28.30
N SER A 246 -5.41 -3.47 29.56
CA SER A 246 -6.26 -4.13 30.55
C SER A 246 -7.71 -4.30 30.09
N GLY A 247 -8.32 -3.25 29.52
CA GLY A 247 -9.70 -3.32 29.00
C GLY A 247 -9.83 -4.24 27.78
N MET A 248 -8.78 -4.32 26.98
CA MET A 248 -8.71 -5.27 25.87
C MET A 248 -8.54 -6.70 26.37
N ILE A 249 -7.58 -6.97 27.25
CA ILE A 249 -7.36 -8.29 27.87
C ILE A 249 -8.64 -8.79 28.54
N ALA A 250 -9.33 -7.92 29.30
CA ALA A 250 -10.60 -8.25 29.93
C ALA A 250 -11.65 -8.75 28.92
N SER A 251 -11.74 -8.14 27.74
CA SER A 251 -12.69 -8.59 26.70
C SER A 251 -12.36 -9.92 26.05
N PHE A 252 -11.14 -10.42 26.21
CA PHE A 252 -10.75 -11.74 25.73
C PHE A 252 -10.99 -12.85 26.75
N LYS A 253 -11.19 -12.51 28.03
CA LYS A 253 -11.49 -13.50 29.08
C LYS A 253 -12.75 -14.31 28.80
N ASP A 254 -13.75 -13.66 28.21
CA ASP A 254 -15.05 -14.27 27.89
C ASP A 254 -15.09 -14.86 26.47
N LYS A 255 -13.99 -14.74 25.70
CA LYS A 255 -13.91 -15.26 24.34
C LYS A 255 -13.32 -16.68 24.35
N PRO A 256 -13.71 -17.54 23.40
CA PRO A 256 -13.15 -18.89 23.28
C PRO A 256 -11.70 -18.90 22.74
N PHE A 257 -11.12 -17.71 22.51
CA PHE A 257 -9.82 -17.56 21.86
C PHE A 257 -8.76 -17.14 22.88
N PRO A 258 -7.72 -17.95 23.12
CA PRO A 258 -6.66 -17.60 24.06
C PRO A 258 -5.87 -16.40 23.54
N LEU A 259 -5.62 -15.43 24.42
CA LEU A 259 -4.78 -14.28 24.15
C LEU A 259 -3.34 -14.59 24.57
N PHE A 260 -2.38 -14.28 23.71
CA PHE A 260 -0.96 -14.36 24.00
C PHE A 260 -0.34 -12.98 23.95
N HIS A 261 0.53 -12.67 24.90
CA HIS A 261 1.47 -11.56 24.83
C HIS A 261 2.81 -12.08 24.36
N ILE A 262 3.35 -11.51 23.29
CA ILE A 262 4.63 -11.91 22.72
C ILE A 262 5.65 -10.80 22.99
N GLU A 263 6.63 -11.14 23.81
CA GLU A 263 7.71 -10.25 24.21
C GLU A 263 9.04 -11.01 24.09
N ASN A 264 10.05 -10.39 23.46
CA ASN A 264 11.35 -11.01 23.22
C ASN A 264 11.30 -12.37 22.50
N GLY A 265 10.25 -12.63 21.72
CA GLY A 265 10.05 -13.89 21.00
C GLY A 265 9.39 -14.99 21.84
N GLU A 266 9.09 -14.74 23.10
CA GLU A 266 8.38 -15.68 23.97
C GLU A 266 6.88 -15.34 24.02
N ALA A 267 6.03 -16.35 23.83
CA ALA A 267 4.58 -16.21 23.91
C ALA A 267 4.08 -16.59 25.31
N VAL A 268 3.53 -15.63 26.04
CA VAL A 268 2.92 -15.81 27.35
C VAL A 268 1.40 -15.79 27.20
N ARG A 269 0.72 -16.87 27.59
CA ARG A 269 -0.75 -16.91 27.60
C ARG A 269 -1.28 -16.02 28.74
N LEU A 270 -2.22 -15.13 28.41
CA LEU A 270 -2.90 -14.22 29.33
C LEU A 270 -4.29 -14.73 29.74
#